data_AF-A0AA91GTC0-F1
#
_entry.id   AF-A0AA91GTC0-F1
#
_cell.length_a   1.000
_cell.length_b   1.000
_cell.length_c   1.000
_cell.angle_alpha   90.00
_cell.angle_beta   90.00
_cell.angle_gamma   90.00
#
_symmetry.space_group_name_H-M   'P 1'
#
loop_
_entity.id
_entity.type
_entity.pdbx_description
1 polymer ?
#
loop_
_entity_poly.entity_id
_entity_poly.type
_entity_poly.pdbx_seq_one_letter_code
_entity_poly.pdbx_strand_id
1 'polypeptide(L)' 'MEVLKLTTTIDESGYLNLNIPTQLAAGEVNIVVVLNPVSSEGQQKSSYDFSDLVGRLTWQGDALIMQRTLRDEW' A
#
# COMPACT_ATOMS: atom_id res chain seq x y z
N MET A 1 18.43 21.87 3.65
CA MET A 1 18.08 20.50 4.05
C MET A 1 17.42 19.87 2.83
N GLU A 2 18.08 18.91 2.20
CA GLU A 2 17.59 18.25 0.99
C GLU A 2 17.24 16.80 1.36
N VAL A 3 16.02 16.36 1.04
CA VAL A 3 15.54 15.01 1.37
C VAL A 3 15.43 14.23 0.07
N LEU A 4 16.35 13.29 -0.14
CA LEU A 4 16.38 12.40 -1.30
C LEU A 4 15.66 11.11 -0.94
N LYS A 5 14.58 10.80 -1.66
CA LYS A 5 13.85 9.53 -1.52
C LYS A 5 14.26 8.60 -2.65
N LEU A 6 15.00 7.54 -2.31
CA LEU A 6 15.43 6.51 -3.25
C LEU A 6 14.83 5.17 -2.82
N THR A 7 14.19 4.48 -3.77
CA THR A 7 13.74 3.10 -3.59
C THR A 7 14.71 2.20 -4.34
N THR A 8 15.35 1.27 -3.62
CA THR A 8 16.29 0.32 -4.21
C THR A 8 16.10 -1.06 -3.58
N THR A 9 16.65 -2.08 -4.22
CA THR A 9 16.59 -3.47 -3.78
C THR A 9 17.88 -3.85 -3.06
N ILE A 10 17.75 -4.64 -1.99
CA ILE A 10 18.90 -5.30 -1.35
C ILE A 10 19.30 -6.47 -2.25
N ASP A 11 20.60 -6.63 -2.51
CA ASP A 11 21.10 -7.74 -3.32
C ASP A 11 21.06 -9.09 -2.58
N GLU A 12 21.28 -10.20 -3.30
CA GLU A 12 21.25 -11.56 -2.72
C GLU A 12 22.35 -11.80 -1.66
N SER A 13 23.37 -10.94 -1.62
CA SER A 13 24.41 -10.94 -0.58
C SER A 13 24.03 -10.13 0.67
N GLY A 14 22.86 -9.49 0.69
CA GLY A 14 22.36 -8.71 1.82
C GLY A 14 22.88 -7.29 1.90
N TYR A 15 23.52 -6.77 0.85
CA TYR A 15 24.07 -5.42 0.81
C TYR A 15 23.14 -4.43 0.09
N LEU A 16 23.11 -3.20 0.60
CA LEU A 16 22.37 -2.07 0.05
C LEU A 16 23.34 -1.12 -0.65
N ASN A 17 23.38 -1.16 -1.98
CA ASN A 17 24.23 -0.28 -2.77
C ASN A 17 23.48 1.02 -3.11
N LEU A 18 23.90 2.14 -2.50
CA LEU A 18 23.33 3.47 -2.70
C LEU A 18 24.26 4.32 -3.58
N ASN A 19 23.91 4.47 -4.87
CA ASN A 19 24.60 5.41 -5.75
C ASN A 19 23.85 6.75 -5.73
N ILE A 20 24.34 7.71 -4.94
CA ILE A 20 23.75 9.05 -4.80
C ILE A 20 24.57 10.02 -5.66
N PRO A 21 24.08 10.41 -6.86
CA PRO A 21 24.74 11.47 -7.63
C PRO A 21 24.59 12.79 -6.86
N THR A 22 25.71 13.46 -6.60
CA THR A 22 25.73 14.75 -5.89
C THR A 22 26.50 15.78 -6.69
N GLN A 23 26.03 17.03 -6.64
CA GLN A 23 26.72 18.20 -7.21
C GLN A 23 27.54 18.94 -6.15
N LEU A 24 27.66 18.38 -4.94
CA LEU A 24 28.46 18.95 -3.87
C LEU A 24 29.95 18.90 -4.25
N ALA A 25 30.65 20.00 -3.99
CA ALA A 25 32.12 20.02 -4.05
C ALA A 25 32.70 19.03 -3.02
N ALA A 26 33.95 18.61 -3.23
CA ALA A 26 34.64 17.72 -2.29
C ALA A 26 34.63 18.32 -0.87
N GLY A 27 34.05 17.59 0.07
CA GLY A 27 33.84 18.06 1.44
C GLY A 27 33.21 16.99 2.32
N GLU A 28 33.16 17.27 3.62
CA GLU A 28 32.57 16.36 4.61
C GLU A 28 31.04 16.47 4.59
N VAL A 29 30.35 15.31 4.56
CA VAL A 29 28.89 15.25 4.48
C VAL A 29 28.38 14.26 5.52
N ASN A 30 27.35 14.67 6.27
CA ASN A 30 26.64 13.79 7.19
C ASN A 30 25.48 13.10 6.46
N ILE A 31 25.42 11.77 6.52
CA ILE A 31 24.35 10.96 5.94
C ILE A 31 23.63 10.20 7.05
N VAL A 32 22.31 10.29 7.09
CA VAL A 32 21.47 9.49 7.97
C VAL A 32 20.61 8.58 7.12
N VAL A 33 20.82 7.27 7.23
CA VAL A 33 20.04 6.24 6.51
C VAL A 33 19.07 5.60 7.49
N VAL A 34 17.77 5.75 7.24
CA VAL A 34 16.71 5.07 7.99
C VAL A 34 16.14 3.97 7.12
N LEU A 35 16.39 2.72 7.49
CA LEU A 35 15.86 1.55 6.81
C LEU A 35 14.55 1.13 7.49
N ASN A 36 13.44 1.34 6.80
CA ASN A 36 12.16 0.76 7.17
C ASN A 36 11.89 -0.41 6.22
N PRO A 37 12.03 -1.67 6.67
CA PRO A 37 11.70 -2.80 5.82
C PRO A 37 10.23 -2.71 5.43
N VAL A 38 9.97 -2.64 4.12
CA VAL A 38 8.62 -2.81 3.62
C VAL A 38 8.38 -4.30 3.59
N SER A 39 7.74 -4.83 4.62
CA SER A 39 7.31 -6.22 4.63
C SER A 39 6.40 -6.42 3.41
N SER A 40 6.85 -7.23 2.45
CA SER A 40 6.00 -7.81 1.41
C SER A 40 5.04 -8.87 2.00
N GLU A 41 4.70 -8.77 3.29
CA GLU A 41 3.66 -9.57 3.90
C GLU A 41 2.34 -9.06 3.36
N GLY A 42 2.02 -9.58 2.18
CA GLY A 42 0.71 -9.54 1.60
C GLY A 42 0.24 -8.15 1.19
N GLN A 43 0.33 -7.91 -0.12
CA GLN A 43 -0.95 -7.77 -0.83
C GLN A 43 -1.76 -9.08 -0.67
N GLN A 44 -2.10 -9.48 0.54
CA GLN A 44 -3.32 -10.21 0.76
C GLN A 44 -4.37 -9.17 0.42
N LYS A 45 -4.82 -9.16 -0.83
CA LYS A 45 -6.22 -8.86 -1.10
C LYS A 45 -6.95 -9.62 0.00
N SER A 46 -7.41 -8.94 1.04
CA SER A 46 -8.29 -9.53 2.02
C SER A 46 -9.47 -10.00 1.19
N SER A 47 -9.48 -11.27 0.82
CA SER A 47 -10.62 -11.88 0.18
C SER A 47 -11.68 -11.79 1.25
N TYR A 48 -12.58 -10.81 1.11
CA TYR A 48 -13.68 -10.66 2.04
C TYR A 48 -14.46 -11.97 1.98
N ASP A 49 -14.34 -12.75 3.05
CA ASP A 49 -15.10 -13.97 3.22
C ASP A 49 -16.36 -13.60 4.00
N PHE A 50 -17.48 -13.58 3.29
CA PHE A 50 -18.80 -13.33 3.87
C PHE A 50 -19.58 -14.63 4.09
N SER A 51 -18.91 -15.79 4.09
CA SER A 51 -19.53 -17.10 4.31
C SER A 51 -20.25 -17.18 5.66
N ASP A 52 -19.80 -16.41 6.64
CA ASP A 52 -20.40 -16.29 7.96
C ASP A 52 -21.75 -15.54 7.96
N LEU A 53 -21.98 -14.68 6.97
CA LEU A 53 -23.22 -13.90 6.80
C LEU A 53 -24.26 -14.59 5.90
N VAL A 54 -23.87 -15.61 5.13
CA VAL A 54 -24.78 -16.36 4.26
C VAL A 54 -25.92 -16.97 5.06
N GLY A 55 -27.15 -16.61 4.70
CA GLY A 55 -28.37 -17.11 5.37
C GLY A 55 -28.66 -16.50 6.74
N ARG A 56 -27.81 -15.60 7.25
CA ARG A 56 -28.06 -14.88 8.52
C ARG A 56 -28.70 -13.52 8.32
N LEU A 57 -28.49 -12.91 7.16
CA LEU A 57 -29.08 -11.61 6.83
C LEU A 57 -30.48 -11.81 6.25
N THR A 58 -31.47 -11.17 6.88
CA THR A 58 -32.83 -11.07 6.35
C THR A 58 -33.04 -9.64 5.88
N TRP A 59 -33.41 -9.48 4.61
CA TRP A 59 -33.72 -8.18 4.06
C TRP A 59 -34.96 -7.59 4.73
N GLN A 60 -34.85 -6.36 5.24
CA GLN A 60 -35.97 -5.61 5.80
C GLN A 60 -36.35 -4.48 4.84
N GLY A 61 -37.51 -4.59 4.20
CA GLY A 61 -38.03 -3.61 3.25
C GLY A 61 -38.45 -4.24 1.92
N ASP A 62 -38.92 -3.42 0.99
CA ASP A 62 -39.28 -3.87 -0.35
C ASP A 62 -38.05 -3.80 -1.28
N ALA A 63 -37.55 -4.97 -1.66
CA ALA A 63 -36.39 -5.08 -2.54
C ALA A 63 -36.63 -4.48 -3.93
N LEU A 64 -37.85 -4.54 -4.46
CA LEU A 64 -38.19 -4.02 -5.79
C LEU A 64 -38.24 -2.50 -5.80
N ILE A 65 -38.74 -1.89 -4.73
CA ILE A 65 -38.73 -0.43 -4.58
C ILE A 65 -37.29 0.06 -4.50
N MET A 66 -36.46 -0.53 -3.63
CA MET A 66 -35.05 -0.14 -3.48
C MET A 66 -34.24 -0.32 -4.77
N GLN A 67 -34.48 -1.42 -5.50
CA GLN A 67 -33.82 -1.66 -6.79
C GLN A 67 -34.21 -0.60 -7.83
N ARG A 68 -35.49 -0.19 -7.87
CA ARG A 68 -35.94 0.87 -8.79
C ARG A 68 -35.30 2.21 -8.45
N THR A 69 -35.28 2.58 -7.17
CA THR A 69 -34.63 3.80 -6.70
C THR A 69 -33.18 3.88 -7.15
N LEU A 70 -32.37 2.84 -6.91
CA LEU A 70 -30.96 2.83 -7.30
C LEU A 70 -30.74 2.88 -8.81
N ARG A 71 -31.61 2.24 -9.60
CA ARG A 71 -31.52 2.29 -11.06
C ARG A 71 -31.83 3.68 -11.60
N ASP A 72 -32.82 4.34 -11.02
CA ASP A 72 -33.28 5.65 -11.49
C ASP A 72 -32.32 6.79 -11.01
N GLU A 73 -31.32 6.47 -10.18
CA GLU A 73 -30.23 7.36 -9.75
C GLU A 73 -29.00 7.40 -10.70
N TRP A 74 -28.90 6.49 -11.67
CA TRP A 74 -27.78 6.37 -12.64
C TRP A 74 -28.24 6.58 -14.08
#